data_AF-A0A924YHR9-F1
#
_entry.id   AF-A0A924YHR9-F1
#
_cell.length_a   1.000
_cell.length_b   1.000
_cell.length_c   1.000
_cell.angle_alpha   90.00
_cell.angle_beta   90.00
_cell.angle_gamma   90.00
#
_symmetry.space_group_name_H-M   'P 1'
#
loop_
_entity.id
_entity.type
_entity.pdbx_description
1 polymer ?
#
loop_
_entity_poly.entity_id
_entity_poly.type
_entity_poly.pdbx_seq_one_letter_code
_entity_poly.pdbx_strand_id
1 'polypeptide(L)'
;HFEASTPLGIIRKINRETWSKFLTTEWPEMPLAALGGKTVNQAVGDDSLRVPLAAWLQQLEMYADRFGLPLDINTERAKYQLPALALLDVSEHTNVGVLSVLQFARLPFGKLSDEQLVAAFKRATLIQHKGSLRPLLTKIVERPETHAHLEIARVYRFLSDLSALLSEPDEAIRWLDKERSRAVPATEKFEHELDCDMRELRYRLDDPHGSDCNNLLRRMWEHYAVKVPELRAYVTGIVSHYNVSAPWMSEESAGAITSGGVWTPDAAAEKPAGESKLWLPGS
;
A
#
# COMPACT_ATOMS: atom_id res chain seq x y z
N HIS A 1 19.22 -2.90 -12.06
CA HIS A 1 18.16 -2.47 -12.99
C HIS A 1 17.35 -3.69 -13.38
N PHE A 2 16.02 -3.64 -13.22
CA PHE A 2 15.12 -4.69 -13.69
C PHE A 2 14.72 -4.41 -15.13
N GLU A 3 14.50 -5.46 -15.92
CA GLU A 3 13.90 -5.29 -17.26
C GLU A 3 12.48 -4.72 -17.11
N ALA A 4 12.02 -3.94 -18.09
CA ALA A 4 10.73 -3.26 -18.01
C ALA A 4 9.56 -4.24 -17.81
N SER A 5 9.63 -5.43 -18.40
CA SER A 5 8.61 -6.49 -18.30
C SER A 5 8.67 -7.29 -17.00
N THR A 6 9.62 -7.01 -16.09
CA THR A 6 9.74 -7.74 -14.83
C THR A 6 8.46 -7.52 -13.99
N PRO A 7 7.73 -8.58 -13.61
CA PRO A 7 6.56 -8.45 -12.76
C PRO A 7 6.85 -7.71 -11.45
N LEU A 8 5.92 -6.86 -11.02
CA LEU A 8 6.07 -6.07 -9.80
C LEU A 8 6.24 -6.95 -8.55
N GLY A 9 5.61 -8.13 -8.53
CA GLY A 9 5.74 -9.09 -7.44
C GLY A 9 7.18 -9.59 -7.26
N ILE A 10 7.91 -9.81 -8.36
CA ILE A 10 9.32 -10.20 -8.33
C ILE A 10 10.18 -9.05 -7.78
N ILE A 11 9.96 -7.82 -8.27
CA ILE A 11 10.69 -6.63 -7.80
C ILE A 11 10.47 -6.42 -6.29
N ARG A 12 9.21 -6.50 -5.84
CA ARG A 12 8.84 -6.38 -4.42
C ARG A 12 9.47 -7.47 -3.56
N LYS A 13 9.48 -8.72 -4.05
CA LYS A 13 10.13 -9.85 -3.37
C LYS A 13 11.63 -9.59 -3.19
N ILE A 14 12.34 -9.22 -4.25
CA ILE A 14 13.77 -8.93 -4.21
C ILE A 14 14.07 -7.75 -3.28
N ASN A 15 13.26 -6.69 -3.33
CA ASN A 15 13.41 -5.55 -2.43
C ASN A 15 13.23 -5.96 -0.95
N ARG A 16 12.27 -6.83 -0.63
CA ARG A 16 12.09 -7.36 0.73
C ARG A 16 13.25 -8.24 1.18
N GLU A 17 13.74 -9.12 0.32
CA GLU A 17 14.89 -9.98 0.62
C GLU A 17 16.15 -9.13 0.86
N THR A 18 16.37 -8.12 0.01
CA THR A 18 17.46 -7.16 0.16
C THR A 18 17.33 -6.36 1.45
N TRP A 19 16.14 -5.88 1.75
CA TRP A 19 15.84 -5.16 3.00
C TRP A 19 16.08 -6.03 4.24
N SER A 20 15.60 -7.27 4.22
CA SER A 20 15.81 -8.23 5.30
C SER A 20 17.31 -8.51 5.52
N LYS A 21 18.06 -8.73 4.44
CA LYS A 21 19.52 -8.89 4.50
C LYS A 21 20.21 -7.65 5.07
N PHE A 22 19.81 -6.46 4.60
CA PHE A 22 20.34 -5.20 5.10
C PHE A 22 20.14 -5.09 6.61
N LEU A 23 18.91 -5.28 7.11
CA LEU A 23 18.59 -5.18 8.54
C LEU A 23 19.32 -6.20 9.42
N THR A 24 19.49 -7.42 8.91
CA THR A 24 20.01 -8.55 9.71
C THR A 24 21.52 -8.70 9.67
N THR A 25 22.16 -8.28 8.58
CA THR A 25 23.58 -8.56 8.33
C THR A 25 24.41 -7.30 8.12
N GLU A 26 23.93 -6.35 7.32
CA GLU A 26 24.75 -5.23 6.88
C GLU A 26 24.66 -4.04 7.84
N TRP A 27 23.45 -3.64 8.21
CA TRP A 27 23.20 -2.51 9.10
C TRP A 27 23.81 -2.68 10.52
N PRO A 28 23.74 -3.86 11.17
CA PRO A 28 24.32 -4.04 12.50
C PRO A 28 25.83 -3.79 12.56
N GLU A 29 26.52 -4.05 11.44
CA GLU A 29 27.97 -3.93 11.28
C GLU A 29 28.39 -2.61 10.61
N MET A 30 27.45 -1.75 10.24
CA MET A 30 27.73 -0.49 9.56
C MET A 30 28.23 0.57 10.55
N PRO A 31 29.43 1.15 10.38
CA PRO A 31 29.90 2.27 11.20
C PRO A 31 29.03 3.50 11.00
N LEU A 32 28.51 4.08 12.09
CA LEU A 32 27.63 5.25 12.03
C LEU A 32 28.31 6.47 12.64
N ALA A 33 28.33 7.58 11.89
CA ALA A 33 28.86 8.86 12.39
C ALA A 33 28.14 9.32 13.67
N ALA A 34 26.82 9.11 13.74
CA ALA A 34 26.01 9.42 14.92
C ALA A 34 26.38 8.57 16.17
N LEU A 35 27.08 7.45 15.98
CA LEU A 35 27.59 6.58 17.04
C LEU A 35 29.10 6.77 17.26
N GLY A 36 29.67 7.89 16.78
CA GLY A 36 31.11 8.16 16.88
C GLY A 36 31.97 7.21 16.03
N GLY A 37 31.42 6.69 14.93
CA GLY A 37 32.10 5.71 14.07
C GLY A 37 32.02 4.27 14.57
N LYS A 38 31.34 4.00 15.70
CA LYS A 38 31.03 2.63 16.12
C LYS A 38 29.94 2.02 15.23
N THR A 39 29.94 0.69 15.16
CA THR A 39 28.82 -0.06 14.58
C THR A 39 27.63 -0.11 15.55
N VAL A 40 26.45 -0.50 15.06
CA VAL A 40 25.27 -0.66 15.92
C VAL A 40 25.55 -1.69 17.02
N ASN A 41 26.14 -2.84 16.68
CA ASN A 41 26.49 -3.88 17.66
C ASN A 41 27.50 -3.40 18.71
N GLN A 42 28.44 -2.53 18.34
CA GLN A 42 29.40 -1.95 19.29
C GLN A 42 28.79 -0.87 20.20
N ALA A 43 27.66 -0.29 19.81
CA ALA A 43 26.96 0.72 20.61
C ALA A 43 25.97 0.12 21.61
N VAL A 44 25.62 -1.16 21.47
CA VAL A 44 24.72 -1.85 22.41
C VAL A 44 25.34 -1.86 23.81
N GLY A 45 24.55 -1.46 24.82
CA GLY A 45 24.98 -1.37 26.22
C GLY A 45 25.77 -0.11 26.59
N ASP A 46 26.09 0.76 25.64
CA ASP A 46 26.70 2.07 25.91
C ASP A 46 25.60 3.12 26.15
N ASP A 47 25.37 3.47 27.41
CA ASP A 47 24.32 4.44 27.80
C ASP A 47 24.48 5.81 27.12
N SER A 48 25.71 6.22 26.78
CA SER A 48 25.97 7.49 26.09
C SER A 48 25.49 7.46 24.63
N LEU A 49 25.38 6.28 24.03
CA LEU A 49 24.97 6.06 22.64
C LEU A 49 23.52 5.59 22.51
N ARG A 50 22.83 5.34 23.62
CA ARG A 50 21.44 4.88 23.66
C ARG A 50 20.47 5.78 22.89
N VAL A 51 20.59 7.10 23.08
CA VAL A 51 19.71 8.08 22.42
C VAL A 51 20.00 8.18 20.92
N PRO A 52 21.27 8.37 20.48
CA PRO A 52 21.62 8.30 19.06
C PRO A 52 21.16 7.03 18.35
N LEU A 53 21.35 5.86 18.98
CA LEU A 53 20.92 4.58 18.41
C LEU A 53 19.39 4.50 18.27
N ALA A 54 18.65 4.92 19.30
CA ALA A 54 17.20 4.99 19.25
C ALA A 54 16.68 5.94 18.16
N ALA A 55 17.33 7.08 17.95
CA ALA A 55 16.99 8.03 16.90
C ALA A 55 17.25 7.45 15.49
N TRP A 56 18.32 6.68 15.32
CA TRP A 56 18.63 6.02 14.06
C TRP A 56 17.59 4.95 13.69
N LEU A 57 17.16 4.15 14.67
CA LEU A 57 16.05 3.21 14.47
C LEU A 57 14.75 3.91 14.11
N GLN A 58 14.47 5.08 14.69
CA GLN A 58 13.31 5.88 14.32
C GLN A 58 13.39 6.35 12.85
N GLN A 59 14.57 6.75 12.39
CA GLN A 59 14.78 7.12 10.99
C GLN A 59 14.61 5.92 10.05
N LEU A 60 15.07 4.74 10.48
CA LEU A 60 14.90 3.49 9.74
C LEU A 60 13.44 3.10 9.61
N GLU A 61 12.63 3.28 10.66
CA GLU A 61 11.17 3.10 10.61
C GLU A 61 10.52 4.05 9.61
N MET A 62 10.86 5.34 9.65
CA MET A 62 10.31 6.31 8.69
C MET A 62 10.69 5.99 7.24
N TYR A 63 11.91 5.49 7.02
CA TYR A 63 12.34 5.01 5.71
C TYR A 63 11.52 3.80 5.29
N ALA A 64 11.40 2.80 6.16
CA ALA A 64 10.65 1.58 5.89
C ALA A 64 9.18 1.89 5.55
N ASP A 65 8.53 2.75 6.35
CA ASP A 65 7.15 3.19 6.15
C ASP A 65 6.96 3.86 4.78
N ARG A 66 7.86 4.79 4.42
CA ARG A 66 7.82 5.49 3.13
C ARG A 66 7.87 4.52 1.96
N PHE A 67 8.73 3.51 2.01
CA PHE A 67 8.93 2.56 0.92
C PHE A 67 8.08 1.28 1.01
N GLY A 68 7.22 1.16 2.03
CA GLY A 68 6.40 -0.04 2.24
C GLY A 68 7.24 -1.28 2.58
N LEU A 69 8.39 -1.07 3.23
CA LEU A 69 9.25 -2.15 3.70
C LEU A 69 8.80 -2.58 5.10
N PRO A 70 8.77 -3.89 5.39
CA PRO A 70 8.35 -4.38 6.69
C PRO A 70 9.40 -4.02 7.76
N LEU A 71 8.96 -3.40 8.85
CA LEU A 71 9.79 -3.16 10.03
C LEU A 71 8.90 -3.16 11.29
N ASP A 72 9.15 -4.09 12.20
CA ASP A 72 8.62 -4.00 13.56
C ASP A 72 9.64 -3.27 14.44
N ILE A 73 9.38 -1.97 14.65
CA ILE A 73 10.28 -1.10 15.40
C ILE A 73 10.52 -1.58 16.82
N ASN A 74 9.54 -2.19 17.49
CA ASN A 74 9.72 -2.67 18.87
C ASN A 74 10.54 -3.96 18.91
N THR A 75 10.32 -4.86 17.96
CA THR A 75 11.18 -6.04 17.77
C THR A 75 12.62 -5.63 17.48
N GLU A 76 12.85 -4.64 16.61
CA GLU A 76 14.21 -4.14 16.36
C GLU A 76 14.83 -3.47 17.59
N ARG A 77 14.08 -2.64 18.32
CA ARG A 77 14.57 -2.00 19.56
C ARG A 77 14.99 -3.04 20.59
N ALA A 78 14.23 -4.13 20.73
CA ALA A 78 14.55 -5.20 21.66
C ALA A 78 15.89 -5.88 21.33
N LYS A 79 16.21 -6.10 20.05
CA LYS A 79 17.48 -6.70 19.62
C LYS A 79 18.69 -5.91 20.10
N TYR A 80 18.57 -4.58 20.16
CA TYR A 80 19.66 -3.67 20.56
C TYR A 80 19.51 -3.15 22.00
N GLN A 81 18.76 -3.86 22.85
CA GLN A 81 18.56 -3.54 24.27
C GLN A 81 17.98 -2.13 24.51
N LEU A 82 17.21 -1.62 23.55
CA LEU A 82 16.50 -0.37 23.68
C LEU A 82 15.10 -0.62 24.26
N PRO A 83 14.59 0.29 25.11
CA PRO A 83 13.24 0.17 25.63
C PRO A 83 12.23 0.27 24.48
N ALA A 84 11.16 -0.52 24.53
CA ALA A 84 10.05 -0.40 23.59
C ALA A 84 9.49 1.04 23.58
N LEU A 85 8.94 1.46 22.44
CA LEU A 85 8.27 2.76 22.35
C LEU A 85 7.04 2.75 23.25
N ALA A 86 7.04 3.60 24.28
CA ALA A 86 5.90 3.74 25.17
C ALA A 86 4.68 4.21 24.39
N LEU A 87 3.51 3.61 24.59
CA LEU A 87 2.28 4.13 23.99
C LEU A 87 1.98 5.53 24.52
N LEU A 88 1.30 6.35 23.72
CA LEU A 88 0.82 7.65 24.15
C LEU A 88 -0.28 7.44 25.22
N ASP A 89 -0.20 8.17 26.32
CA ASP A 89 -1.30 8.22 27.27
C ASP A 89 -2.44 9.05 26.68
N VAL A 90 -3.65 8.50 26.68
CA VAL A 90 -4.81 9.09 26.02
C VAL A 90 -5.98 9.13 26.99
N SER A 91 -6.55 10.33 27.13
CA SER A 91 -7.82 10.58 27.83
C SER A 91 -8.91 11.01 26.83
N GLU A 92 -10.14 11.12 27.32
CA GLU A 92 -11.30 11.61 26.53
C GLU A 92 -11.08 13.00 25.95
N HIS A 93 -10.25 13.85 26.59
CA HIS A 93 -9.95 15.21 26.15
C HIS A 93 -8.78 15.30 25.16
N THR A 94 -8.16 14.16 24.80
CA THR A 94 -7.02 14.15 23.90
C THR A 94 -7.46 14.45 22.48
N ASN A 95 -6.96 15.57 21.92
CA ASN A 95 -7.20 15.92 20.52
C ASN A 95 -6.23 15.16 19.60
N VAL A 96 -6.68 14.00 19.11
CA VAL A 96 -5.89 13.14 18.22
C VAL A 96 -5.59 13.79 16.86
N GLY A 97 -6.40 14.78 16.43
CA GLY A 97 -6.28 15.42 15.13
C GLY A 97 -5.06 16.33 14.98
N VAL A 98 -4.47 16.77 16.09
CA VAL A 98 -3.32 17.70 16.10
C VAL A 98 -2.00 17.02 16.46
N LEU A 99 -2.01 15.71 16.67
CA LEU A 99 -0.79 14.97 17.03
C LEU A 99 0.24 15.01 15.90
N SER A 100 1.50 15.12 16.27
CA SER A 100 2.63 14.89 15.36
C SER A 100 2.62 13.44 14.86
N VAL A 101 3.29 13.17 13.73
CA VAL A 101 3.37 11.81 13.16
C VAL A 101 3.93 10.81 14.19
N LEU A 102 4.96 11.20 14.94
CA LEU A 102 5.58 10.33 15.96
C LEU A 102 4.65 10.07 17.15
N GLN A 103 3.84 11.04 17.57
CA GLN A 103 2.82 10.82 18.60
C GLN A 103 1.68 9.94 18.08
N PHE A 104 1.26 10.17 16.84
CA PHE A 104 0.22 9.38 16.18
C PHE A 104 0.62 7.91 16.06
N ALA A 105 1.88 7.64 15.70
CA ALA A 105 2.42 6.28 15.61
C ALA A 105 2.37 5.50 16.92
N ARG A 106 2.26 6.19 18.06
CA ARG A 106 2.21 5.60 19.41
C ARG A 106 0.79 5.55 19.99
N LEU A 107 -0.24 5.87 19.20
CA LEU A 107 -1.62 5.87 19.69
C LEU A 107 -2.11 4.45 20.05
N PRO A 108 -2.68 4.26 21.25
CA PRO A 108 -3.32 3.01 21.61
C PRO A 108 -4.75 2.94 21.02
N PHE A 109 -4.89 2.60 19.73
CA PHE A 109 -6.19 2.66 19.02
C PHE A 109 -7.33 1.92 19.75
N GLY A 110 -7.04 0.84 20.48
CA GLY A 110 -8.04 0.12 21.28
C GLY A 110 -8.61 0.88 22.48
N LYS A 111 -7.96 1.96 22.93
CA LYS A 111 -8.41 2.81 24.05
C LYS A 111 -9.14 4.08 23.60
N LEU A 112 -9.15 4.37 22.31
CA LEU A 112 -9.80 5.57 21.78
C LEU A 112 -11.32 5.45 21.85
N SER A 113 -12.03 6.55 22.05
CA SER A 113 -13.48 6.61 21.81
C SER A 113 -13.80 6.46 20.31
N ASP A 114 -15.08 6.23 19.96
CA ASP A 114 -15.51 6.20 18.55
C ASP A 114 -15.22 7.53 17.84
N GLU A 115 -15.50 8.65 18.50
CA GLU A 115 -15.20 9.99 18.00
C GLU A 115 -13.70 10.21 17.77
N GLN A 116 -12.86 9.73 18.69
CA GLN A 116 -11.40 9.78 18.54
C GLN A 116 -10.92 8.85 17.42
N LEU A 117 -11.53 7.69 17.20
CA LEU A 117 -11.18 6.82 16.06
C LEU A 117 -11.53 7.47 14.72
N VAL A 118 -12.70 8.12 14.63
CA VAL A 118 -13.10 8.89 13.43
C VAL A 118 -12.12 10.04 13.18
N ALA A 119 -11.74 10.77 14.23
CA ALA A 119 -10.75 11.84 14.13
C ALA A 119 -9.36 11.32 13.75
N ALA A 120 -8.95 10.17 14.31
CA ALA A 120 -7.69 9.51 13.98
C ALA A 120 -7.68 9.06 12.52
N PHE A 121 -8.78 8.52 11.98
CA PHE A 121 -8.92 8.18 10.56
C PHE A 121 -8.70 9.39 9.67
N LYS A 122 -9.38 10.51 9.96
CA LYS A 122 -9.22 11.77 9.21
C LYS A 122 -7.78 12.31 9.29
N ARG A 123 -7.10 12.11 10.42
CA ARG A 123 -5.68 12.49 10.55
C ARG A 123 -4.77 11.56 9.76
N ALA A 124 -5.03 10.25 9.81
CA ALA A 124 -4.24 9.23 9.13
C ALA A 124 -4.23 9.43 7.62
N THR A 125 -5.35 9.87 7.03
CA THR A 125 -5.41 10.17 5.59
C THR A 125 -4.55 11.37 5.16
N LEU A 126 -4.19 12.26 6.09
CA LEU A 126 -3.29 13.39 5.82
C LEU A 126 -1.83 13.01 6.00
N ILE A 127 -1.50 12.26 7.05
CA ILE A 127 -0.09 11.91 7.37
C ILE A 127 0.40 10.70 6.60
N GLN A 128 -0.50 9.83 6.13
CA GLN A 128 -0.21 8.63 5.32
C GLN A 128 0.87 7.70 5.94
N HIS A 129 0.97 7.67 7.28
CA HIS A 129 1.88 6.78 7.99
C HIS A 129 1.31 5.35 8.00
N LYS A 130 1.88 4.49 7.16
CA LYS A 130 1.31 3.18 6.81
C LYS A 130 1.33 2.20 7.97
N GLY A 131 2.38 2.24 8.79
CA GLY A 131 2.51 1.44 10.01
C GLY A 131 1.38 1.70 11.00
N SER A 132 0.81 2.91 11.02
CA SER A 132 -0.34 3.25 11.87
C SER A 132 -1.68 3.02 11.20
N LEU A 133 -1.74 3.01 9.87
CA LEU A 133 -2.99 2.81 9.13
C LEU A 133 -3.58 1.44 9.39
N ARG A 134 -2.80 0.35 9.29
CA ARG A 134 -3.33 -1.01 9.49
C ARG A 134 -4.05 -1.18 10.84
N PRO A 135 -3.41 -0.95 12.01
CA PRO A 135 -4.07 -1.16 13.29
C PRO A 135 -5.27 -0.22 13.49
N LEU A 136 -5.22 1.01 12.99
CA LEU A 136 -6.35 1.94 13.04
C LEU A 136 -7.55 1.45 12.21
N LEU A 137 -7.31 1.10 10.95
CA LEU A 137 -8.37 0.66 10.02
C LEU A 137 -9.00 -0.64 10.50
N THR A 138 -8.20 -1.60 10.99
CA THR A 138 -8.71 -2.83 11.61
C THR A 138 -9.61 -2.50 12.81
N LYS A 139 -9.19 -1.56 13.68
CA LYS A 139 -10.01 -1.17 14.83
C LYS A 139 -11.33 -0.51 14.44
N ILE A 140 -11.35 0.26 13.36
CA ILE A 140 -12.57 0.87 12.80
C ILE A 140 -13.53 -0.21 12.30
N VAL A 141 -13.02 -1.21 11.57
CA VAL A 141 -13.85 -2.34 11.11
C VAL A 141 -14.46 -3.10 12.30
N GLU A 142 -13.72 -3.27 13.39
CA GLU A 142 -14.19 -3.93 14.62
C GLU A 142 -15.23 -3.12 15.42
N ARG A 143 -15.45 -1.85 15.10
CA ARG A 143 -16.37 -0.95 15.84
C ARG A 143 -17.46 -0.38 14.92
N PRO A 144 -18.56 -1.14 14.70
CA PRO A 144 -19.64 -0.76 13.81
C PRO A 144 -20.26 0.62 14.07
N GLU A 145 -20.21 1.09 15.32
CA GLU A 145 -20.69 2.41 15.74
C GLU A 145 -19.97 3.55 14.99
N THR A 146 -18.71 3.35 14.61
CA THR A 146 -17.95 4.33 13.82
C THR A 146 -18.42 4.42 12.36
N HIS A 147 -19.10 3.39 11.84
CA HIS A 147 -19.46 3.28 10.42
C HIS A 147 -20.54 4.30 10.03
N ALA A 148 -21.33 4.79 10.98
CA ALA A 148 -22.29 5.88 10.75
C ALA A 148 -21.60 7.22 10.42
N HIS A 149 -20.33 7.37 10.80
CA HIS A 149 -19.55 8.61 10.65
C HIS A 149 -18.43 8.51 9.61
N LEU A 150 -18.28 7.34 8.99
CA LEU A 150 -17.21 7.02 8.06
C LEU A 150 -17.78 6.33 6.83
N GLU A 151 -17.22 6.63 5.67
CA GLU A 151 -17.47 5.81 4.48
C GLU A 151 -16.71 4.49 4.63
N ILE A 152 -17.36 3.45 5.17
CA ILE A 152 -16.72 2.15 5.47
C ILE A 152 -16.09 1.52 4.22
N ALA A 153 -16.65 1.80 3.05
CA ALA A 153 -16.10 1.42 1.76
C ALA A 153 -14.66 1.92 1.54
N ARG A 154 -14.40 3.17 1.92
CA ARG A 154 -13.06 3.75 1.88
C ARG A 154 -12.10 3.04 2.84
N VAL A 155 -12.58 2.58 3.99
CA VAL A 155 -11.78 1.81 4.96
C VAL A 155 -11.39 0.45 4.37
N TYR A 156 -12.33 -0.27 3.76
CA TYR A 156 -12.04 -1.54 3.08
C TYR A 156 -11.06 -1.37 1.93
N ARG A 157 -11.22 -0.33 1.11
CA ARG A 157 -10.29 0.00 0.02
C ARG A 157 -8.88 0.28 0.55
N PHE A 158 -8.74 1.07 1.62
CA PHE A 158 -7.43 1.31 2.22
C PHE A 158 -6.79 0.06 2.83
N LEU A 159 -7.57 -0.80 3.48
CA LEU A 159 -7.05 -2.08 3.98
C LEU A 159 -6.58 -2.98 2.83
N SER A 160 -7.35 -3.02 1.74
CA SER A 160 -7.01 -3.76 0.53
C SER A 160 -5.70 -3.26 -0.10
N ASP A 161 -5.59 -1.95 -0.34
CA ASP A 161 -4.40 -1.30 -0.90
C ASP A 161 -3.16 -1.50 -0.01
N LEU A 162 -3.34 -1.40 1.32
CA LEU A 162 -2.25 -1.57 2.29
C LEU A 162 -1.77 -3.03 2.34
N SER A 163 -2.68 -4.00 2.33
CA SER A 163 -2.32 -5.42 2.27
C SER A 163 -1.61 -5.78 0.98
N ALA A 164 -2.04 -5.23 -0.16
CA ALA A 164 -1.33 -5.41 -1.42
C ALA A 164 0.09 -4.84 -1.37
N LEU A 165 0.26 -3.64 -0.80
CA LEU A 165 1.58 -3.03 -0.61
C LEU A 165 2.49 -3.88 0.29
N LEU A 166 1.93 -4.46 1.36
CA LEU A 166 2.64 -5.38 2.26
C LEU A 166 2.82 -6.79 1.66
N SER A 167 2.36 -7.02 0.43
CA SER A 167 2.37 -8.30 -0.28
C SER A 167 1.69 -9.44 0.48
N GLU A 168 0.50 -9.13 0.97
CA GLU A 168 -0.47 -10.07 1.53
C GLU A 168 -1.67 -10.15 0.55
N PRO A 169 -1.52 -10.82 -0.61
CA PRO A 169 -2.53 -10.76 -1.67
C PRO A 169 -3.88 -11.33 -1.22
N ASP A 170 -3.90 -12.43 -0.46
CA ASP A 170 -5.14 -13.02 0.05
C ASP A 170 -5.90 -12.05 0.96
N GLU A 171 -5.16 -11.33 1.81
CA GLU A 171 -5.71 -10.31 2.69
C GLU A 171 -6.25 -9.11 1.89
N ALA A 172 -5.51 -8.68 0.86
CA ALA A 172 -5.92 -7.60 -0.02
C ALA A 172 -7.24 -7.91 -0.74
N ILE A 173 -7.36 -9.12 -1.29
CA ILE A 173 -8.57 -9.62 -1.94
C ILE A 173 -9.71 -9.74 -0.94
N ARG A 174 -9.46 -10.27 0.27
CA ARG A 174 -10.48 -10.37 1.31
C ARG A 174 -11.10 -9.03 1.68
N TRP A 175 -10.29 -7.97 1.80
CA TRP A 175 -10.81 -6.63 2.05
C TRP A 175 -11.53 -6.04 0.84
N LEU A 176 -11.05 -6.32 -0.38
CA LEU A 176 -11.71 -5.91 -1.61
C LEU A 176 -13.08 -6.59 -1.78
N ASP A 177 -13.23 -7.85 -1.39
CA ASP A 177 -14.50 -8.57 -1.43
C ASP A 177 -15.53 -7.98 -0.46
N LYS A 178 -15.08 -7.47 0.70
CA LYS A 178 -15.96 -6.70 1.60
C LYS A 178 -16.44 -5.40 0.96
N GLU A 179 -15.57 -4.72 0.21
CA GLU A 179 -15.97 -3.56 -0.58
C GLU A 179 -16.94 -3.95 -1.71
N ARG A 180 -16.64 -5.03 -2.42
CA ARG A 180 -17.44 -5.55 -3.53
C ARG A 180 -18.85 -5.93 -3.10
N SER A 181 -19.01 -6.54 -1.92
CA SER A 181 -20.29 -7.00 -1.36
C SER A 181 -21.19 -5.89 -0.80
N ARG A 182 -20.73 -4.63 -0.81
CA ARG A 182 -21.55 -3.47 -0.44
C ARG A 182 -22.79 -3.34 -1.32
N ALA A 183 -23.90 -2.95 -0.70
CA ALA A 183 -25.08 -2.52 -1.44
C ALA A 183 -24.83 -1.16 -2.11
N VAL A 184 -24.94 -1.12 -3.44
CA VAL A 184 -24.89 0.10 -4.25
C VAL A 184 -26.18 0.23 -5.08
N PRO A 185 -26.61 1.44 -5.44
CA PRO A 185 -27.73 1.65 -6.35
C PRO A 185 -27.54 0.84 -7.64
N ALA A 186 -28.62 0.33 -8.22
CA ALA A 186 -28.55 -0.46 -9.46
C ALA A 186 -27.90 0.31 -10.62
N THR A 187 -28.02 1.64 -10.61
CA THR A 187 -27.41 2.56 -11.58
C THR A 187 -25.89 2.69 -11.46
N GLU A 188 -25.30 2.30 -10.32
CA GLU A 188 -23.86 2.40 -10.03
C GLU A 188 -23.19 1.02 -9.98
N LYS A 189 -23.97 -0.06 -10.14
CA LYS A 189 -23.48 -1.42 -9.96
C LYS A 189 -22.37 -1.78 -10.95
N PHE A 190 -22.48 -1.32 -12.20
CA PHE A 190 -21.48 -1.59 -13.23
C PHE A 190 -20.15 -0.91 -12.89
N GLU A 191 -20.19 0.37 -12.54
CA GLU A 191 -19.03 1.18 -12.17
C GLU A 191 -18.36 0.64 -10.91
N HIS A 192 -19.14 0.24 -9.90
CA HIS A 192 -18.64 -0.34 -8.66
C HIS A 192 -17.93 -1.68 -8.88
N GLU A 193 -18.52 -2.58 -9.68
CA GLU A 193 -17.89 -3.86 -10.03
C GLU A 193 -16.59 -3.65 -10.84
N LEU A 194 -16.60 -2.71 -11.80
CA LEU A 194 -15.43 -2.35 -12.58
C LEU A 194 -14.32 -1.73 -11.71
N ASP A 195 -14.63 -0.83 -10.77
CA ASP A 195 -13.62 -0.25 -9.86
C ASP A 195 -12.94 -1.33 -9.01
N CYS A 196 -13.74 -2.25 -8.47
CA CYS A 196 -13.21 -3.39 -7.71
C CYS A 196 -12.29 -4.25 -8.60
N ASP A 197 -12.71 -4.56 -9.82
CA ASP A 197 -11.91 -5.35 -10.76
C ASP A 197 -10.61 -4.69 -11.19
N MET A 198 -10.63 -3.38 -11.43
CA MET A 198 -9.43 -2.62 -11.76
C MET A 198 -8.42 -2.64 -10.62
N ARG A 199 -8.90 -2.56 -9.37
CA ARG A 199 -8.05 -2.70 -8.17
C ARG A 199 -7.50 -4.11 -8.02
N GLU A 200 -8.36 -5.12 -8.18
CA GLU A 200 -7.96 -6.53 -8.14
C GLU A 200 -6.87 -6.83 -9.17
N LEU A 201 -7.01 -6.30 -10.38
CA LEU A 201 -6.02 -6.46 -11.43
C LEU A 201 -4.68 -5.89 -11.01
N ARG A 202 -4.65 -4.68 -10.43
CA ARG A 202 -3.41 -4.08 -9.92
C ARG A 202 -2.68 -4.99 -8.91
N TYR A 203 -3.42 -5.74 -8.09
CA TYR A 203 -2.82 -6.69 -7.14
C TYR A 203 -2.33 -7.95 -7.83
N ARG A 204 -3.13 -8.48 -8.77
CA ARG A 204 -2.82 -9.72 -9.52
C ARG A 204 -1.67 -9.55 -10.51
N LEU A 205 -1.36 -8.32 -10.93
CA LEU A 205 -0.17 -8.02 -11.74
C LEU A 205 1.17 -8.27 -11.02
N ASP A 206 1.15 -8.61 -9.73
CA ASP A 206 2.33 -9.19 -9.08
C ASP A 206 2.70 -10.58 -9.67
N ASP A 207 1.72 -11.31 -10.21
CA ASP A 207 1.88 -12.56 -10.97
C ASP A 207 1.00 -12.54 -12.25
N PRO A 208 1.45 -11.86 -13.33
CA PRO A 208 0.67 -11.68 -14.54
C PRO A 208 0.41 -12.99 -15.32
N HIS A 209 1.19 -14.04 -15.04
CA HIS A 209 1.02 -15.36 -15.66
C HIS A 209 0.11 -16.30 -14.84
N GLY A 210 -0.31 -15.88 -13.64
CA GLY A 210 -1.24 -16.62 -12.81
C GLY A 210 -2.64 -16.75 -13.44
N SER A 211 -3.32 -17.86 -13.16
CA SER A 211 -4.67 -18.15 -13.68
C SER A 211 -5.66 -17.03 -13.35
N ASP A 212 -5.57 -16.49 -12.14
CA ASP A 212 -6.52 -15.50 -11.66
C ASP A 212 -6.33 -14.14 -12.34
N CYS A 213 -5.09 -13.78 -12.70
CA CYS A 213 -4.82 -12.59 -13.51
C CYS A 213 -5.37 -12.79 -14.93
N ASN A 214 -5.15 -13.96 -15.54
CA ASN A 214 -5.67 -14.25 -16.88
C ASN A 214 -7.20 -14.22 -16.93
N ASN A 215 -7.86 -14.81 -15.93
CA ASN A 215 -9.32 -14.82 -15.81
C ASN A 215 -9.88 -13.40 -15.69
N LEU A 216 -9.23 -12.54 -14.91
CA LEU A 216 -9.65 -11.16 -14.74
C LEU A 216 -9.45 -10.32 -16.00
N LEU A 217 -8.29 -10.47 -16.68
CA LEU A 217 -8.04 -9.80 -17.96
C LEU A 217 -9.05 -10.22 -19.03
N ARG A 218 -9.40 -11.52 -19.08
CA ARG A 218 -10.46 -12.03 -19.96
C ARG A 218 -11.81 -11.39 -19.64
N ARG A 219 -12.19 -11.34 -18.36
CA ARG A 219 -13.43 -10.67 -17.94
C ARG A 219 -13.44 -9.19 -18.35
N MET A 220 -12.31 -8.49 -18.20
CA MET A 220 -12.19 -7.11 -18.66
C MET A 220 -12.41 -6.95 -20.16
N TRP A 221 -11.86 -7.87 -20.95
CA TRP A 221 -12.01 -7.86 -22.40
C TRP A 221 -13.44 -8.21 -22.86
N GLU A 222 -13.99 -9.31 -22.36
CA GLU A 222 -15.25 -9.87 -22.84
C GLU A 222 -16.48 -9.15 -22.25
N HIS A 223 -16.39 -8.69 -21.00
CA HIS A 223 -17.52 -8.08 -20.30
C HIS A 223 -17.47 -6.55 -20.30
N TYR A 224 -16.40 -5.97 -19.75
CA TYR A 224 -16.34 -4.51 -19.53
C TYR A 224 -16.03 -3.73 -20.82
N ALA A 225 -15.14 -4.25 -21.68
CA ALA A 225 -14.69 -3.53 -22.86
C ALA A 225 -15.76 -3.35 -23.95
N VAL A 226 -16.89 -4.06 -23.84
CA VAL A 226 -18.07 -3.83 -24.70
C VAL A 226 -18.72 -2.48 -24.41
N LYS A 227 -18.74 -2.06 -23.14
CA LYS A 227 -19.32 -0.79 -22.69
C LYS A 227 -18.28 0.31 -22.49
N VAL A 228 -17.02 -0.07 -22.26
CA VAL A 228 -15.88 0.85 -22.07
C VAL A 228 -14.79 0.47 -23.08
N PRO A 229 -14.90 0.87 -24.36
CA PRO A 229 -13.98 0.44 -25.42
C PRO A 229 -12.51 0.75 -25.15
N GLU A 230 -12.22 1.79 -24.37
CA GLU A 230 -10.89 2.20 -23.94
C GLU A 230 -10.16 1.09 -23.15
N LEU A 231 -10.90 0.20 -22.47
CA LEU A 231 -10.31 -0.93 -21.76
C LEU A 231 -9.62 -1.92 -22.70
N ARG A 232 -9.97 -1.96 -23.99
CA ARG A 232 -9.28 -2.84 -24.95
C ARG A 232 -7.81 -2.45 -25.08
N ALA A 233 -7.53 -1.16 -25.24
CA ALA A 233 -6.16 -0.66 -25.34
C ALA A 233 -5.39 -0.91 -24.03
N TYR A 234 -6.04 -0.70 -22.89
CA TYR A 234 -5.45 -0.96 -21.58
C TYR A 234 -5.06 -2.43 -21.37
N VAL A 235 -6.00 -3.35 -21.62
CA VAL A 235 -5.77 -4.80 -21.51
C VAL A 235 -4.70 -5.28 -22.51
N THR A 236 -4.74 -4.78 -23.75
CA THR A 236 -3.72 -5.06 -24.78
C THR A 236 -2.33 -4.64 -24.32
N GLY A 237 -2.21 -3.45 -23.72
CA GLY A 237 -0.95 -2.94 -23.17
C GLY A 237 -0.37 -3.87 -22.11
N ILE A 238 -1.20 -4.35 -21.19
CA ILE A 238 -0.77 -5.30 -20.14
C ILE A 238 -0.34 -6.64 -20.74
N VAL A 239 -1.16 -7.21 -21.63
CA VAL A 239 -0.87 -8.49 -22.29
C VAL A 239 0.45 -8.43 -23.06
N SER A 240 0.68 -7.35 -23.80
CA SER A 240 1.93 -7.15 -24.54
C SER A 240 3.12 -6.92 -23.62
N HIS A 241 2.97 -6.07 -22.59
CA HIS A 241 4.05 -5.71 -21.68
C HIS A 241 4.57 -6.91 -20.88
N TYR A 242 3.67 -7.76 -20.38
CA TYR A 242 4.02 -8.96 -19.61
C TYR A 242 4.07 -10.25 -20.46
N ASN A 243 3.86 -10.16 -21.77
CA ASN A 243 3.81 -11.32 -22.68
C ASN A 243 2.85 -12.43 -22.19
N VAL A 244 1.63 -12.05 -21.79
CA VAL A 244 0.61 -12.97 -21.29
C VAL A 244 -0.07 -13.69 -22.47
N SER A 245 -0.33 -14.99 -22.33
CA SER A 245 -1.12 -15.71 -23.33
C SER A 245 -2.59 -15.29 -23.28
N ALA A 246 -3.10 -14.71 -24.38
CA ALA A 246 -4.44 -14.15 -24.45
C ALA A 246 -5.24 -14.68 -25.67
N PRO A 247 -5.57 -15.99 -25.71
CA PRO A 247 -6.32 -16.58 -26.82
C PRO A 247 -7.76 -16.04 -26.97
N TRP A 248 -8.26 -15.33 -25.94
CA TRP A 248 -9.56 -14.66 -25.92
C TRP A 248 -9.54 -13.27 -26.59
N MET A 249 -8.36 -12.74 -26.96
CA MET A 249 -8.25 -11.56 -27.81
C MET A 249 -8.33 -12.01 -29.28
N SER A 250 -9.45 -11.74 -29.95
CA SER A 250 -9.58 -12.04 -31.38
C SER A 250 -8.55 -11.26 -32.21
N GLU A 251 -7.90 -11.92 -33.18
CA GLU A 251 -6.87 -11.33 -34.06
C GLU A 251 -7.37 -10.12 -34.88
N GLU A 252 -8.68 -9.93 -35.04
CA GLU A 252 -9.29 -8.80 -35.76
C GLU A 252 -9.13 -7.44 -35.08
N SER A 253 -8.58 -7.40 -33.86
CA SER A 253 -8.30 -6.16 -33.12
C SER A 253 -6.85 -5.67 -33.22
N ALA A 254 -5.99 -6.35 -34.00
CA ALA A 254 -4.61 -5.95 -34.28
C ALA A 254 -4.49 -4.80 -35.30
N GLY A 255 -5.35 -3.79 -35.21
CA GLY A 255 -5.29 -2.56 -36.01
C GLY A 255 -4.39 -1.52 -35.35
N ALA A 256 -3.26 -1.22 -35.99
CA ALA A 256 -2.33 -0.13 -35.71
C ALA A 256 -1.84 -0.03 -34.25
N ILE A 257 -0.74 -0.73 -33.97
CA ILE A 257 0.11 -0.52 -32.80
C ILE A 257 0.73 0.89 -32.92
N THR A 258 0.05 1.91 -32.41
CA THR A 258 0.75 3.11 -31.94
C THR A 258 1.31 2.77 -30.57
N SER A 259 2.62 2.92 -30.41
CA SER A 259 3.35 2.77 -29.14
C SER A 259 2.65 3.54 -28.02
N GLY A 260 1.76 2.85 -27.30
CA GLY A 260 1.03 3.37 -26.16
C GLY A 260 1.99 3.61 -25.01
N GLY A 261 1.94 4.82 -24.45
CA GLY A 261 2.88 5.33 -23.47
C GLY A 261 3.17 4.38 -22.31
N VAL A 262 4.42 4.43 -21.87
CA VAL A 262 4.98 3.69 -20.74
C VAL A 262 4.06 3.83 -19.52
N TRP A 263 3.45 2.72 -19.11
CA TRP A 263 2.78 2.66 -17.82
C TRP A 263 3.83 2.83 -16.72
N THR A 264 3.74 3.95 -15.98
CA THR A 264 4.50 4.15 -14.75
C THR A 264 3.53 4.53 -13.63
N PRO A 265 3.54 3.84 -12.47
CA PRO A 265 2.59 4.11 -11.41
C PRO A 265 2.78 5.46 -10.68
N ASP A 266 3.90 6.16 -10.91
CA ASP A 266 4.32 7.36 -10.15
C ASP A 266 4.84 8.53 -11.02
N ALA A 267 4.65 8.52 -12.34
CA ALA A 267 5.08 9.65 -13.16
C ALA A 267 4.10 10.83 -13.00
N ALA A 268 4.56 11.91 -12.36
CA ALA A 268 3.94 13.21 -12.49
C ALA A 268 3.96 13.59 -13.97
N ALA A 269 2.79 13.53 -14.63
CA ALA A 269 2.68 13.76 -16.05
C ALA A 269 3.01 15.23 -16.39
N GLU A 270 4.08 15.45 -17.15
CA GLU A 270 4.22 16.65 -17.98
C GLU A 270 3.04 16.71 -18.96
N LYS A 271 2.32 17.83 -18.96
CA LYS A 271 1.09 18.03 -19.76
C LYS A 271 1.41 18.10 -21.25
N PRO A 272 0.80 17.28 -22.12
CA PRO A 272 0.61 17.63 -23.51
C PRO A 272 -0.58 18.58 -23.66
N ALA A 273 -0.44 19.58 -24.54
CA ALA A 273 -1.52 20.49 -24.90
C ALA A 273 -2.54 19.76 -25.79
N GLY A 274 -3.69 19.42 -25.20
CA GLY A 274 -4.82 18.82 -25.90
C GLY A 274 -5.82 18.28 -24.88
N GLU A 275 -6.97 18.92 -24.76
CA GLU A 275 -8.02 18.57 -23.80
C GLU A 275 -8.68 17.22 -24.16
N SER A 276 -8.09 16.12 -23.73
CA SER A 276 -8.81 14.87 -23.46
C SER A 276 -8.99 14.77 -21.95
N LYS A 277 -10.22 14.96 -21.46
CA LYS A 277 -10.58 14.66 -20.06
C LYS A 277 -10.42 13.16 -19.83
N LEU A 278 -9.20 12.74 -19.53
CA LEU A 278 -8.84 11.41 -19.10
C LEU A 278 -9.61 11.14 -17.81
N TRP A 279 -10.67 10.34 -17.88
CA TRP A 279 -11.39 9.90 -16.69
C TRP A 279 -10.50 8.86 -15.98
N LEU A 280 -9.93 9.27 -14.84
CA LEU A 280 -9.32 8.38 -13.87
C LEU A 280 -10.38 8.11 -12.79
N PRO A 281 -10.80 6.86 -12.56
CA PRO A 281 -11.63 6.57 -11.40
C PRO A 281 -10.83 6.80 -10.11
N GLY A 282 -11.40 7.63 -9.21
CA GLY A 282 -10.99 7.72 -7.81
C GLY A 282 -9.82 8.66 -7.50
N SER A 283 -10.03 9.97 -7.66
CA SER A 283 -9.40 10.99 -6.79
C SER A 283 -10.08 11.03 -5.43
#